data_AF-A0A1J7D3T7-F1
#
_entry.id   AF-A0A1J7D3T7-F1
#
_cell.length_a   1.000
_cell.length_b   1.000
_cell.length_c   1.000
_cell.angle_alpha   90.00
_cell.angle_beta   90.00
_cell.angle_gamma   90.00
#
_symmetry.space_group_name_H-M   'P 1'
#
loop_
_entity.id
_entity.type
_entity.pdbx_description
1 polymer ?
#
loop_
_entity_poly.entity_id
_entity_poly.type
_entity_poly.pdbx_seq_one_letter_code
_entity_poly.pdbx_strand_id
1 'polypeptide(L)'
;MSERDRYTLPTQAGKKLTLGQLTGAASAVECAAIVDRYPGPVLLIATDMQSALRLHDEIRQFTRHPVLTLPDWETLPYDSFSPHQEIISDRIATLYRLPTLARGVIILPVNTLMQRVCPHAFLHRHTLLMTKGQRLSRETLRAQLEQAGYRSVDQVMEHGEFATRGALLDLYPMGSEEPYRIDFFDDDIDSLRIFDVDTQRTLQEVTSINLLPAHEFPTDKAAIELFRSQWREQFDVRRDAEHVYQQVSKGTLPAGGE
;
A
#
# COMPACT_ATOMS: atom_id res chain seq x y z
N MET A 1 -39.88 -9.80 8.92
CA MET A 1 -38.98 -8.64 8.78
C MET A 1 -39.16 -7.80 10.03
N SER A 2 -38.09 -7.51 10.76
CA SER A 2 -38.15 -6.50 11.83
C SER A 2 -38.60 -5.16 11.22
N GLU A 3 -39.38 -4.35 11.91
CA GLU A 3 -39.79 -3.00 11.47
C GLU A 3 -38.59 -2.09 11.10
N ARG A 4 -37.36 -2.48 11.43
CA ARG A 4 -36.12 -1.75 11.12
C ARG A 4 -35.57 -1.93 9.70
N ASP A 5 -35.87 -3.04 9.01
CA ASP A 5 -35.23 -3.38 7.74
C ASP A 5 -36.20 -3.27 6.55
N ARG A 6 -36.05 -2.22 5.75
CA ARG A 6 -36.96 -1.89 4.61
C ARG A 6 -36.76 -2.74 3.36
N TYR A 7 -35.65 -3.46 3.24
CA TYR A 7 -35.32 -4.30 2.08
C TYR A 7 -34.33 -5.41 2.47
N THR A 8 -34.20 -6.45 1.64
CA THR A 8 -33.22 -7.53 1.83
C THR A 8 -32.00 -7.36 0.93
N LEU A 9 -30.80 -7.57 1.47
CA LEU A 9 -29.56 -7.52 0.67
C LEU A 9 -29.51 -8.69 -0.34
N PRO A 10 -29.11 -8.44 -1.59
CA PRO A 10 -28.93 -9.50 -2.57
C PRO A 10 -27.69 -10.35 -2.22
N THR A 11 -27.83 -11.67 -2.24
CA THR A 11 -26.74 -12.64 -1.95
C THR A 11 -26.36 -13.50 -3.15
N GLN A 12 -27.15 -13.49 -4.22
CA GLN A 12 -26.89 -14.26 -5.43
C GLN A 12 -26.11 -13.43 -6.45
N ALA A 13 -25.17 -14.09 -7.14
CA ALA A 13 -24.38 -13.47 -8.21
C ALA A 13 -25.28 -12.84 -9.28
N GLY A 14 -24.97 -11.61 -9.67
CA GLY A 14 -25.71 -10.86 -10.70
C GLY A 14 -27.04 -10.23 -10.25
N LYS A 15 -27.53 -10.51 -9.04
CA LYS A 15 -28.77 -9.92 -8.53
C LYS A 15 -28.55 -8.44 -8.18
N LYS A 16 -29.41 -7.57 -8.73
CA LYS A 16 -29.36 -6.12 -8.52
C LYS A 16 -30.47 -5.66 -7.59
N LEU A 17 -30.16 -4.66 -6.78
CA LEU A 17 -31.11 -3.91 -5.97
C LEU A 17 -30.88 -2.42 -6.25
N THR A 18 -31.95 -1.68 -6.55
CA THR A 18 -31.89 -0.23 -6.77
C THR A 18 -32.57 0.46 -5.60
N LEU A 19 -31.82 1.32 -4.90
CA LEU A 19 -32.32 2.17 -3.84
C LEU A 19 -32.52 3.58 -4.41
N GLY A 20 -33.76 4.07 -4.36
CA GLY A 20 -34.13 5.39 -4.85
C GLY A 20 -34.35 6.39 -3.71
N GLN A 21 -34.59 7.65 -4.08
CA GLN A 21 -34.93 8.72 -3.14
C GLN A 21 -33.83 9.02 -2.09
N LEU A 22 -32.57 8.76 -2.45
CA LEU A 22 -31.41 9.11 -1.63
C LEU A 22 -30.92 10.52 -2.02
N THR A 23 -30.91 11.45 -1.06
CA THR A 23 -30.46 12.83 -1.27
C THR A 23 -29.46 13.24 -0.18
N GLY A 24 -28.40 13.95 -0.56
CA GLY A 24 -27.35 14.36 0.39
C GLY A 24 -26.69 13.16 1.07
N ALA A 25 -26.49 13.25 2.39
CA ALA A 25 -25.85 12.22 3.20
C ALA A 25 -26.66 10.92 3.36
N ALA A 26 -27.89 10.83 2.80
CA ALA A 26 -28.70 9.61 2.85
C ALA A 26 -27.96 8.40 2.24
N SER A 27 -27.14 8.61 1.20
CA SER A 27 -26.33 7.55 0.60
C SER A 27 -25.30 6.99 1.59
N ALA A 28 -24.61 7.83 2.36
CA ALA A 28 -23.64 7.41 3.34
C ALA A 28 -24.28 6.67 4.51
N VAL A 29 -25.42 7.17 5.01
CA VAL A 29 -26.20 6.49 6.07
C VAL A 29 -26.65 5.10 5.59
N GLU A 30 -27.17 4.99 4.37
CA GLU A 30 -27.61 3.71 3.83
C GLU A 30 -26.42 2.77 3.57
N CYS A 31 -25.29 3.28 3.06
CA CYS A 31 -24.07 2.48 2.92
C CYS A 31 -23.59 1.94 4.27
N ALA A 32 -23.57 2.76 5.32
CA ALA A 32 -23.22 2.32 6.66
C ALA A 32 -24.18 1.22 7.17
N ALA A 33 -25.49 1.38 6.96
CA ALA A 33 -26.46 0.35 7.30
C ALA A 33 -26.25 -0.95 6.51
N ILE A 34 -25.86 -0.88 5.23
CA ILE A 34 -25.49 -2.06 4.43
C ILE A 34 -24.27 -2.75 5.03
N VAL A 35 -23.23 -2.00 5.40
CA VAL A 35 -21.99 -2.54 6.01
C VAL A 35 -22.29 -3.25 7.33
N ASP A 36 -23.13 -2.66 8.19
CA ASP A 36 -23.49 -3.26 9.48
C ASP A 36 -24.30 -4.56 9.33
N ARG A 37 -25.17 -4.62 8.30
CA ARG A 37 -26.08 -5.75 8.05
C ARG A 37 -25.42 -6.89 7.27
N TYR A 38 -24.44 -6.60 6.42
CA TYR A 38 -23.79 -7.61 5.59
C TYR A 38 -22.70 -8.35 6.37
N PRO A 39 -22.73 -9.70 6.45
CA PRO A 39 -21.74 -10.47 7.20
C PRO A 39 -20.46 -10.71 6.37
N GLY A 40 -19.89 -9.65 5.79
CA GLY A 40 -18.73 -9.70 4.92
C GLY A 40 -18.20 -8.30 4.56
N PRO A 41 -17.10 -8.20 3.79
CA PRO A 41 -16.63 -6.93 3.25
C PRO A 41 -17.58 -6.40 2.16
N VAL A 42 -17.75 -5.08 2.12
CA VAL A 42 -18.51 -4.36 1.10
C VAL A 42 -17.54 -3.59 0.21
N LEU A 43 -17.72 -3.67 -1.11
CA LEU A 43 -16.99 -2.83 -2.06
C LEU A 43 -17.90 -1.69 -2.52
N LEU A 44 -17.53 -0.46 -2.20
CA LEU A 44 -18.25 0.73 -2.64
C LEU A 44 -17.49 1.39 -3.78
N ILE A 45 -18.08 1.34 -4.98
CA ILE A 45 -17.49 1.91 -6.18
C ILE A 45 -18.06 3.31 -6.37
N ALA A 46 -17.21 4.32 -6.22
CA ALA A 46 -17.55 5.71 -6.48
C ALA A 46 -17.35 6.07 -7.96
N THR A 47 -17.96 7.16 -8.40
CA THR A 47 -17.82 7.69 -9.77
C THR A 47 -16.45 8.29 -10.03
N ASP A 48 -15.85 8.89 -9.00
CA ASP A 48 -14.62 9.68 -9.04
C ASP A 48 -13.99 9.74 -7.65
N MET A 49 -12.72 10.18 -7.60
CA MET A 49 -11.93 10.25 -6.36
C MET A 49 -12.54 11.23 -5.34
N GLN A 50 -13.09 12.36 -5.79
CA GLN A 50 -13.73 13.33 -4.91
C GLN A 50 -14.94 12.71 -4.17
N SER A 51 -15.75 11.94 -4.88
CA SER A 51 -16.89 11.22 -4.31
C SER A 51 -16.43 10.09 -3.38
N ALA A 52 -15.34 9.40 -3.71
CA ALA A 52 -14.76 8.37 -2.84
C ALA A 52 -14.32 8.95 -1.48
N LEU A 53 -13.57 10.06 -1.50
CA LEU A 53 -13.11 10.74 -0.28
C LEU A 53 -14.27 11.30 0.55
N ARG A 54 -15.25 11.94 -0.09
CA ARG A 54 -16.47 12.41 0.62
C ARG A 54 -17.21 11.24 1.28
N LEU A 55 -17.42 10.14 0.55
CA LEU A 55 -18.12 8.96 1.07
C LEU A 55 -17.34 8.31 2.21
N HIS A 56 -16.00 8.27 2.14
CA HIS A 56 -15.16 7.81 3.24
C HIS A 56 -15.43 8.60 4.52
N ASP A 57 -15.39 9.94 4.43
CA ASP A 57 -15.56 10.83 5.58
C ASP A 57 -16.98 10.83 6.16
N GLU A 58 -18.00 10.63 5.32
CA GLU A 58 -19.39 10.52 5.75
C GLU A 58 -19.68 9.13 6.35
N ILE A 59 -19.30 8.04 5.68
CA ILE A 59 -19.63 6.66 6.12
C ILE A 59 -18.98 6.35 7.47
N ARG A 60 -17.73 6.77 7.69
CA ARG A 60 -17.02 6.54 8.97
C ARG A 60 -17.74 7.15 10.19
N GLN A 61 -18.63 8.13 9.98
CA GLN A 61 -19.41 8.72 11.07
C GLN A 61 -20.60 7.84 11.48
N PHE A 62 -21.06 6.95 10.61
CA PHE A 62 -22.29 6.18 10.78
C PHE A 62 -22.09 4.68 10.98
N THR A 63 -20.86 4.16 10.82
CA THR A 63 -20.53 2.76 11.13
C THR A 63 -19.35 2.68 12.09
N ARG A 64 -19.28 1.58 12.85
CA ARG A 64 -18.12 1.21 13.67
C ARG A 64 -17.20 0.22 12.97
N HIS A 65 -17.59 -0.27 11.80
CA HIS A 65 -16.76 -1.17 11.01
C HIS A 65 -15.65 -0.39 10.29
N PRO A 66 -14.54 -1.07 9.91
CA PRO A 66 -13.48 -0.43 9.15
C PRO A 66 -13.99 0.19 7.84
N VAL A 67 -13.58 1.43 7.58
CA VAL A 67 -13.80 2.14 6.32
C VAL A 67 -12.43 2.37 5.72
N LEU A 68 -12.13 1.70 4.61
CA LEU A 68 -10.84 1.77 3.93
C LEU A 68 -11.04 2.40 2.55
N THR A 69 -10.00 3.04 2.03
CA THR A 69 -9.92 3.47 0.64
C THR A 69 -8.85 2.68 -0.09
N LEU A 70 -9.03 2.42 -1.39
CA LEU A 70 -7.91 2.06 -2.26
C LEU A 70 -7.55 3.31 -3.06
N PRO A 71 -6.42 3.99 -2.74
CA PRO A 71 -6.04 5.22 -3.42
C PRO A 71 -5.83 5.00 -4.91
N ASP A 72 -6.21 5.97 -5.74
CA ASP A 72 -5.76 6.06 -7.11
C ASP A 72 -4.27 6.45 -7.15
N TRP A 73 -3.57 6.16 -8.24
CA TRP A 73 -2.19 6.63 -8.40
C TRP A 73 -2.08 8.16 -8.52
N GLU A 74 -3.17 8.84 -8.85
CA GLU A 74 -3.21 10.29 -9.12
C GLU A 74 -2.29 10.73 -10.27
N THR A 75 -1.88 9.78 -11.10
CA THR A 75 -1.17 9.99 -12.36
C THR A 75 -2.08 9.66 -13.53
N LEU A 76 -1.81 10.27 -14.69
CA LEU A 76 -2.56 9.92 -15.90
C LEU A 76 -2.11 8.55 -16.45
N PRO A 77 -2.95 7.84 -17.21
CA PRO A 77 -2.48 6.67 -17.95
C PRO A 77 -1.31 7.03 -18.87
N TYR A 78 -0.18 6.35 -18.69
CA TYR A 78 1.09 6.60 -19.39
C TYR A 78 1.73 7.97 -19.09
N ASP A 79 1.59 8.45 -17.84
CA ASP A 79 2.26 9.67 -17.39
C ASP A 79 3.79 9.51 -17.34
N SER A 80 4.48 10.65 -17.38
CA SER A 80 5.92 10.74 -17.13
C SER A 80 6.28 10.85 -15.65
N PHE A 81 5.28 10.92 -14.77
CA PHE A 81 5.46 11.01 -13.32
C PHE A 81 5.11 9.68 -12.65
N SER A 82 5.90 9.32 -11.65
CA SER A 82 5.58 8.22 -10.75
C SER A 82 4.61 8.69 -9.66
N PRO A 83 3.75 7.80 -9.13
CA PRO A 83 2.86 8.13 -8.02
C PRO A 83 3.65 8.54 -6.76
N HIS A 84 3.03 9.37 -5.92
CA HIS A 84 3.64 9.76 -4.65
C HIS A 84 3.87 8.55 -3.74
N GLN A 85 4.96 8.55 -2.96
CA GLN A 85 5.32 7.39 -2.13
C GLN A 85 4.28 7.06 -1.06
N GLU A 86 3.63 8.09 -0.50
CA GLU A 86 2.50 7.95 0.43
C GLU A 86 1.31 7.22 -0.20
N ILE A 87 0.98 7.53 -1.47
CA ILE A 87 -0.08 6.86 -2.23
C ILE A 87 0.26 5.37 -2.41
N ILE A 88 1.51 5.06 -2.78
CA ILE A 88 1.97 3.67 -2.95
C ILE A 88 1.92 2.92 -1.61
N SER A 89 2.36 3.56 -0.52
CA SER A 89 2.33 3.05 0.85
C SER A 89 0.90 2.64 1.25
N ASP A 90 -0.06 3.54 1.09
CA ASP A 90 -1.47 3.33 1.44
C ASP A 90 -2.14 2.25 0.58
N ARG A 91 -1.80 2.22 -0.72
CA ARG A 91 -2.27 1.18 -1.64
C ARG A 91 -1.78 -0.19 -1.23
N ILE A 92 -0.48 -0.33 -0.99
CA ILE A 92 0.14 -1.60 -0.60
C ILE A 92 -0.43 -2.07 0.75
N ALA A 93 -0.62 -1.17 1.72
CA ALA A 93 -1.27 -1.48 3.00
C ALA A 93 -2.70 -2.01 2.80
N THR A 94 -3.48 -1.34 1.96
CA THR A 94 -4.87 -1.72 1.68
C THR A 94 -4.95 -3.07 0.99
N LEU A 95 -4.15 -3.28 -0.06
CA LEU A 95 -4.08 -4.54 -0.80
C LEU A 95 -3.61 -5.71 0.07
N TYR A 96 -2.68 -5.46 1.00
CA TYR A 96 -2.21 -6.46 1.95
C TYR A 96 -3.28 -6.87 2.97
N ARG A 97 -4.08 -5.91 3.45
CA ARG A 97 -5.15 -6.17 4.45
C ARG A 97 -6.39 -6.80 3.83
N LEU A 98 -6.69 -6.49 2.57
CA LEU A 98 -7.93 -6.85 1.88
C LEU A 98 -8.35 -8.33 2.00
N PRO A 99 -7.45 -9.32 1.85
CA PRO A 99 -7.82 -10.75 1.96
C PRO A 99 -8.29 -11.17 3.36
N THR A 100 -7.93 -10.42 4.39
CA THR A 100 -8.26 -10.70 5.79
C THR A 100 -9.40 -9.84 6.33
N LEU A 101 -9.94 -8.92 5.51
CA LEU A 101 -11.03 -8.03 5.90
C LEU A 101 -12.33 -8.82 6.04
N ALA A 102 -12.68 -9.17 7.29
CA ALA A 102 -13.89 -9.94 7.57
C ALA A 102 -15.18 -9.12 7.40
N ARG A 103 -15.13 -7.83 7.79
CA ARG A 103 -16.23 -6.86 7.70
C ARG A 103 -15.68 -5.46 7.52
N GLY A 104 -16.46 -4.59 6.89
CA GLY A 104 -16.10 -3.22 6.61
C GLY A 104 -16.44 -2.84 5.18
N VAL A 105 -16.00 -1.65 4.77
CA VAL A 105 -16.15 -1.16 3.41
C VAL A 105 -14.80 -0.76 2.84
N ILE A 106 -14.58 -1.11 1.58
CA ILE A 106 -13.49 -0.59 0.76
C ILE A 106 -14.12 0.33 -0.27
N ILE A 107 -13.67 1.58 -0.29
CA ILE A 107 -14.16 2.62 -1.18
C ILE A 107 -13.08 2.90 -2.24
N LEU A 108 -13.46 2.87 -3.51
CA LEU A 108 -12.56 3.20 -4.61
C LEU A 108 -13.35 3.77 -5.79
N PRO A 109 -12.75 4.66 -6.59
CA PRO A 109 -13.41 5.13 -7.79
C PRO A 109 -13.32 4.09 -8.92
N VAL A 110 -14.17 4.25 -9.93
CA VAL A 110 -14.29 3.30 -11.05
C VAL A 110 -12.98 3.13 -11.84
N ASN A 111 -12.19 4.19 -12.00
CA ASN A 111 -10.89 4.13 -12.70
C ASN A 111 -9.90 3.21 -11.95
N THR A 112 -9.78 3.35 -10.64
CA THR A 112 -8.91 2.50 -9.81
C THR A 112 -9.37 1.05 -9.80
N LEU A 113 -10.68 0.80 -9.86
CA LEU A 113 -11.22 -0.56 -9.99
C LEU A 113 -10.82 -1.24 -11.31
N MET A 114 -10.73 -0.47 -12.39
CA MET A 114 -10.40 -1.00 -13.72
C MET A 114 -8.90 -1.28 -13.89
N GLN A 115 -8.05 -0.67 -13.05
CA GLN A 115 -6.62 -0.87 -13.07
C GLN A 115 -6.26 -2.27 -12.56
N ARG A 116 -5.35 -2.95 -13.26
CA ARG A 116 -4.81 -4.22 -12.79
C ARG A 116 -3.88 -3.97 -11.61
N VAL A 117 -3.98 -4.82 -10.59
CA VAL A 117 -3.14 -4.75 -9.40
C VAL A 117 -2.11 -5.87 -9.39
N CYS A 118 -1.07 -5.71 -8.57
CA CYS A 118 -0.10 -6.75 -8.33
C CYS A 118 -0.76 -8.01 -7.72
N PRO A 119 -0.26 -9.22 -8.02
CA PRO A 119 -0.79 -10.43 -7.41
C PRO A 119 -0.61 -10.41 -5.89
N HIS A 120 -1.61 -10.83 -5.11
CA HIS A 120 -1.48 -10.93 -3.64
C HIS A 120 -0.25 -11.72 -3.19
N ALA A 121 0.10 -12.77 -3.94
CA ALA A 121 1.27 -13.59 -3.65
C ALA A 121 2.61 -12.83 -3.77
N PHE A 122 2.65 -11.70 -4.48
CA PHE A 122 3.82 -10.82 -4.50
C PHE A 122 3.95 -10.10 -3.15
N LEU A 123 2.89 -9.42 -2.68
CA LEU A 123 2.90 -8.68 -1.41
C LEU A 123 3.25 -9.59 -0.22
N HIS A 124 2.59 -10.75 -0.12
CA HIS A 124 2.80 -11.68 0.99
C HIS A 124 4.23 -12.27 1.01
N ARG A 125 4.85 -12.50 -0.14
CA ARG A 125 6.21 -13.07 -0.21
C ARG A 125 7.30 -12.09 0.19
N HIS A 126 7.07 -10.80 -0.02
CA HIS A 126 8.03 -9.73 0.26
C HIS A 126 7.72 -9.02 1.58
N THR A 127 6.87 -9.62 2.43
CA THR A 127 6.61 -9.11 3.77
C THR A 127 7.69 -9.59 4.73
N LEU A 128 8.30 -8.68 5.48
CA LEU A 128 9.29 -9.01 6.53
C LEU A 128 8.77 -8.52 7.89
N LEU A 129 8.50 -9.45 8.80
CA LEU A 129 8.20 -9.14 10.19
C LEU A 129 9.51 -9.09 10.98
N MET A 130 9.76 -7.97 11.65
CA MET A 130 10.88 -7.82 12.58
C MET A 130 10.37 -7.68 14.00
N THR A 131 11.04 -8.32 14.95
CA THR A 131 10.68 -8.30 16.37
C THR A 131 11.89 -7.98 17.25
N LYS A 132 11.65 -7.33 18.38
CA LYS A 132 12.70 -7.11 19.38
C LYS A 132 13.30 -8.45 19.84
N GLY A 133 14.62 -8.52 19.93
CA GLY A 133 15.37 -9.72 20.30
C GLY A 133 15.54 -10.73 19.15
N GLN A 134 15.11 -10.39 17.93
CA GLN A 134 15.36 -11.22 16.77
C GLN A 134 16.85 -11.16 16.39
N ARG A 135 17.43 -12.33 16.12
CA ARG A 135 18.77 -12.46 15.56
C ARG A 135 18.75 -12.10 14.08
N LEU A 136 19.06 -10.85 13.79
CA LEU A 136 19.16 -10.29 12.45
C LEU A 136 20.25 -9.22 12.48
N SER A 137 21.33 -9.42 11.73
CA SER A 137 22.37 -8.40 11.63
C SER A 137 21.92 -7.24 10.74
N ARG A 138 22.47 -6.05 11.03
CA ARG A 138 22.21 -4.83 10.26
C ARG A 138 22.53 -5.00 8.77
N GLU A 139 23.63 -5.68 8.44
CA GLU A 139 24.06 -5.93 7.06
C GLU A 139 23.08 -6.83 6.31
N THR A 140 22.53 -7.83 7.01
CA THR A 140 21.51 -8.72 6.46
C THR A 140 20.22 -7.95 6.19
N LEU A 141 19.77 -7.14 7.15
CA LEU A 141 18.58 -6.30 6.96
C LEU A 141 18.78 -5.30 5.81
N ARG A 142 19.94 -4.65 5.71
CA ARG A 142 20.27 -3.75 4.60
C ARG A 142 20.13 -4.44 3.25
N ALA A 143 20.68 -5.65 3.10
CA ALA A 143 20.58 -6.40 1.86
C ALA A 143 19.13 -6.82 1.54
N GLN A 144 18.33 -7.15 2.56
CA GLN A 144 16.91 -7.45 2.40
C GLN A 144 16.11 -6.21 1.98
N LEU A 145 16.42 -5.04 2.54
CA LEU A 145 15.81 -3.76 2.17
C LEU A 145 16.11 -3.38 0.72
N GLU A 146 17.36 -3.51 0.29
CA GLU A 146 17.76 -3.29 -1.11
C GLU A 146 17.03 -4.25 -2.07
N GLN A 147 16.88 -5.52 -1.69
CA GLN A 147 16.11 -6.50 -2.49
C GLN A 147 14.61 -6.19 -2.53
N ALA A 148 14.07 -5.62 -1.45
CA ALA A 148 12.68 -5.17 -1.37
C ALA A 148 12.43 -3.83 -2.09
N GLY A 149 13.47 -3.22 -2.66
CA GLY A 149 13.40 -1.97 -3.43
C GLY A 149 13.52 -0.69 -2.61
N TYR A 150 13.88 -0.77 -1.32
CA TYR A 150 14.05 0.42 -0.49
C TYR A 150 15.30 1.19 -0.90
N ARG A 151 15.22 2.52 -0.80
CA ARG A 151 16.30 3.45 -1.15
C ARG A 151 17.19 3.73 0.06
N SER A 152 18.50 3.53 -0.12
CA SER A 152 19.50 3.95 0.87
C SER A 152 19.70 5.46 0.76
N VAL A 153 19.45 6.18 1.84
CA VAL A 153 19.60 7.63 1.94
C VAL A 153 20.44 8.00 3.17
N ASP A 154 20.92 9.24 3.24
CA ASP A 154 21.67 9.72 4.41
C ASP A 154 20.74 10.00 5.60
N GLN A 155 19.51 10.40 5.33
CA GLN A 155 18.46 10.71 6.30
C GLN A 155 17.10 10.32 5.72
N VAL A 156 16.34 9.54 6.50
CA VAL A 156 14.99 9.07 6.12
C VAL A 156 14.00 10.20 6.29
N MET A 157 13.24 10.48 5.23
CA MET A 157 12.16 11.48 5.22
C MET A 157 10.84 10.91 4.67
N GLU A 158 10.91 9.99 3.70
CA GLU A 158 9.73 9.46 3.01
C GLU A 158 9.62 7.93 3.12
N HIS A 159 8.43 7.39 2.85
CA HIS A 159 8.23 5.95 2.73
C HIS A 159 9.15 5.32 1.68
N GLY A 160 9.59 4.09 1.95
CA GLY A 160 10.49 3.37 1.06
C GLY A 160 11.97 3.72 1.24
N GLU A 161 12.31 4.51 2.26
CA GLU A 161 13.68 4.92 2.54
C GLU A 161 14.26 4.23 3.78
N PHE A 162 15.58 4.04 3.77
CA PHE A 162 16.33 3.65 4.95
C PHE A 162 17.69 4.33 5.02
N ALA A 163 18.22 4.51 6.22
CA ALA A 163 19.54 5.07 6.47
C ALA A 163 20.27 4.26 7.55
N THR A 164 21.58 4.05 7.38
CA THR A 164 22.41 3.34 8.35
C THR A 164 23.41 4.28 9.02
N ARG A 165 23.46 4.33 10.35
CA ARG A 165 24.36 5.19 11.12
C ARG A 165 24.94 4.42 12.32
N GLY A 166 26.15 3.87 12.15
CA GLY A 166 26.77 3.04 13.18
C GLY A 166 25.90 1.81 13.49
N ALA A 167 25.55 1.63 14.77
CA ALA A 167 24.65 0.56 15.23
C ALA A 167 23.16 0.80 14.93
N LEU A 168 22.79 1.96 14.37
CA LEU A 168 21.40 2.31 14.09
C LEU A 168 21.04 2.09 12.62
N LEU A 169 19.80 1.70 12.38
CA LEU A 169 19.15 1.74 11.08
C LEU A 169 17.80 2.45 11.20
N ASP A 170 17.66 3.56 10.49
CA ASP A 170 16.38 4.26 10.33
C ASP A 170 15.68 3.73 9.08
N LEU A 171 14.37 3.54 9.15
CA LEU A 171 13.58 2.93 8.09
C LEU A 171 12.17 3.54 8.10
N TYR A 172 11.64 3.86 6.92
CA TYR A 172 10.23 4.20 6.77
C TYR A 172 9.51 3.13 5.93
N PRO A 173 8.89 2.13 6.59
CA PRO A 173 8.23 1.01 5.90
C PRO A 173 7.03 1.46 5.06
N MET A 174 6.91 0.91 3.85
CA MET A 174 5.64 0.95 3.12
C MET A 174 4.53 0.30 3.94
N GLY A 175 3.38 0.97 3.98
CA GLY A 175 2.19 0.60 4.73
C GLY A 175 2.24 0.86 6.23
N SER A 176 3.23 1.62 6.71
CA SER A 176 3.26 2.18 8.06
C SER A 176 3.01 3.69 8.00
N GLU A 177 2.26 4.24 8.97
CA GLU A 177 2.10 5.69 9.15
C GLU A 177 3.33 6.35 9.78
N GLU A 178 4.19 5.55 10.43
CA GLU A 178 5.32 6.01 11.23
C GLU A 178 6.63 5.37 10.76
N PRO A 179 7.77 6.08 10.82
CA PRO A 179 9.08 5.51 10.58
C PRO A 179 9.68 4.93 11.89
N TYR A 180 10.66 4.06 11.75
CA TYR A 180 11.28 3.35 12.87
C TYR A 180 12.80 3.45 12.85
N ARG A 181 13.35 3.61 14.05
CA ARG A 181 14.77 3.48 14.36
C ARG A 181 15.00 2.13 15.03
N ILE A 182 15.87 1.34 14.42
CA ILE A 182 16.27 0.00 14.86
C ILE A 182 17.66 0.12 15.46
N ASP A 183 17.81 -0.27 16.72
CA ASP A 183 19.10 -0.34 17.41
C ASP A 183 19.59 -1.79 17.43
N PHE A 184 20.84 -1.99 17.02
CA PHE A 184 21.46 -3.31 16.93
C PHE A 184 22.54 -3.46 18.01
N PHE A 185 22.53 -4.61 18.68
CA PHE A 185 23.60 -5.03 19.55
C PHE A 185 24.16 -6.35 19.03
N ASP A 186 25.42 -6.34 18.58
CA ASP A 186 26.02 -7.42 17.78
C ASP A 186 25.15 -7.78 16.56
N ASP A 187 24.61 -9.00 16.52
CA ASP A 187 23.76 -9.52 15.43
C ASP A 187 22.27 -9.59 15.81
N ASP A 188 21.86 -8.88 16.87
CA ASP A 188 20.50 -8.91 17.40
C ASP A 188 19.84 -7.52 17.33
N ILE A 189 18.53 -7.50 17.09
CA ILE A 189 17.69 -6.30 17.24
C ILE A 189 17.50 -6.03 18.73
N ASP A 190 18.19 -5.03 19.27
CA ASP A 190 18.07 -4.65 20.68
C ASP A 190 16.79 -3.87 20.96
N SER A 191 16.47 -2.87 20.13
CA SER A 191 15.23 -2.11 20.27
C SER A 191 14.67 -1.58 18.94
N LEU A 192 13.36 -1.39 18.92
CA LEU A 192 12.61 -0.81 17.81
C LEU A 192 11.88 0.42 18.36
N ARG A 193 12.11 1.61 17.80
CA ARG A 193 11.50 2.86 18.29
C ARG A 193 10.89 3.61 17.13
N ILE A 194 9.72 4.21 17.34
CA ILE A 194 9.21 5.22 16.41
C ILE A 194 10.11 6.46 16.53
N PHE A 195 10.32 7.19 15.44
CA PHE A 195 10.97 8.50 15.48
C PHE A 195 10.24 9.53 14.62
N ASP A 196 10.45 10.79 14.91
CA ASP A 196 9.86 11.89 14.16
C ASP A 196 10.81 12.33 13.03
N VAL A 197 10.34 12.36 11.78
CA VAL A 197 11.19 12.64 10.59
C VAL A 197 11.74 14.07 10.58
N ASP A 198 11.03 15.04 11.16
CA ASP A 198 11.45 16.44 11.14
C ASP A 198 12.52 16.73 12.20
N THR A 199 12.31 16.24 13.41
CA THR A 199 13.19 16.46 14.57
C THR A 199 14.28 15.40 14.70
N GLN A 200 14.12 14.25 14.03
CA GLN A 200 15.00 13.08 14.08
C GLN A 200 15.15 12.46 15.49
N ARG A 201 14.17 12.70 16.37
CA ARG A 201 14.17 12.24 17.76
C ARG A 201 13.31 10.98 17.90
N THR A 202 13.82 10.02 18.68
CA THR A 202 13.06 8.83 19.06
C THR A 202 11.90 9.17 19.97
N LEU A 203 10.78 8.50 19.76
CA LEU A 203 9.55 8.58 20.53
C LEU A 203 9.40 7.30 21.36
N GLN A 204 8.30 6.56 21.15
CA GLN A 204 7.97 5.35 21.89
C GLN A 204 8.63 4.09 21.31
N GLU A 205 8.88 3.12 22.18
CA GLU A 205 9.37 1.80 21.79
C GLU A 205 8.22 0.89 21.35
N VAL A 206 8.47 0.06 20.34
CA VAL A 206 7.52 -0.94 19.81
C VAL A 206 8.14 -2.34 19.87
N THR A 207 7.30 -3.36 19.90
CA THR A 207 7.77 -4.76 20.01
C THR A 207 8.07 -5.39 18.65
N SER A 208 7.44 -4.89 17.59
CA SER A 208 7.52 -5.46 16.26
C SER A 208 7.15 -4.45 15.19
N ILE A 209 7.73 -4.61 14.00
CA ILE A 209 7.39 -3.82 12.82
C ILE A 209 7.15 -4.76 11.64
N ASN A 210 6.19 -4.40 10.78
CA ASN A 210 5.89 -5.14 9.56
C ASN A 210 6.39 -4.32 8.37
N LEU A 211 7.19 -4.95 7.50
CA LEU A 211 7.75 -4.32 6.32
C LEU A 211 7.08 -4.88 5.07
N LEU A 212 6.51 -4.02 4.24
CA LEU A 212 5.99 -4.35 2.92
C LEU A 212 7.00 -3.96 1.83
N PRO A 213 6.94 -4.52 0.61
CA PRO A 213 7.83 -4.13 -0.48
C PRO A 213 7.71 -2.64 -0.82
N ALA A 214 8.78 -2.04 -1.34
CA ALA A 214 8.84 -0.61 -1.66
C ALA A 214 7.93 -0.20 -2.84
N HIS A 215 7.58 -1.14 -3.71
CA HIS A 215 6.78 -0.90 -4.90
C HIS A 215 5.73 -1.99 -5.10
N GLU A 216 4.75 -1.74 -5.97
CA GLU A 216 3.74 -2.73 -6.40
C GLU A 216 4.32 -3.78 -7.39
N PHE A 217 5.63 -3.78 -7.62
CA PHE A 217 6.35 -4.76 -8.45
C PHE A 217 7.75 -5.03 -7.88
N PRO A 218 8.36 -6.20 -8.17
CA PRO A 218 9.69 -6.52 -7.69
C PRO A 218 10.78 -5.77 -8.46
N THR A 219 11.87 -5.43 -7.78
CA THR A 219 13.02 -4.68 -8.32
C THR A 219 14.36 -5.40 -8.14
N ASP A 220 14.33 -6.65 -7.67
CA ASP A 220 15.52 -7.47 -7.54
C ASP A 220 16.14 -7.86 -8.90
N LYS A 221 17.32 -8.49 -8.86
CA LYS A 221 18.04 -8.89 -10.08
C LYS A 221 17.22 -9.84 -10.97
N ALA A 222 16.47 -10.76 -10.37
CA ALA A 222 15.66 -11.72 -11.11
C ALA A 222 14.49 -11.03 -11.82
N ALA A 223 13.87 -10.03 -11.17
CA ALA A 223 12.84 -9.19 -11.75
C ALA A 223 13.38 -8.33 -12.90
N ILE A 224 14.57 -7.75 -12.77
CA ILE A 224 15.23 -6.99 -13.85
C ILE A 224 15.52 -7.90 -15.05
N GLU A 225 15.98 -9.13 -14.82
CA GLU A 225 16.19 -10.11 -15.89
C GLU A 225 14.88 -10.50 -16.59
N LEU A 226 13.82 -10.75 -15.82
CA LEU A 226 12.48 -11.05 -16.33
C LEU A 226 11.95 -9.89 -17.17
N PHE A 227 12.04 -8.66 -16.65
CA PHE A 227 11.66 -7.44 -17.36
C PHE A 227 12.40 -7.33 -18.69
N ARG A 228 13.72 -7.53 -18.70
CA ARG A 228 14.54 -7.48 -19.93
C ARG A 228 14.17 -8.57 -20.93
N SER A 229 13.76 -9.75 -20.48
CA SER A 229 13.27 -10.82 -21.35
C SER A 229 11.94 -10.42 -21.99
N GLN A 230 10.95 -10.08 -21.17
CA GLN A 230 9.60 -9.71 -21.64
C GLN A 230 9.61 -8.45 -22.51
N TRP A 231 10.46 -7.47 -22.20
CA TRP A 231 10.62 -6.29 -23.04
C TRP A 231 11.03 -6.66 -24.46
N ARG A 232 12.05 -7.50 -24.63
CA ARG A 232 12.56 -7.90 -25.96
C ARG A 232 11.56 -8.75 -26.76
N GLU A 233 10.59 -9.36 -26.09
CA GLU A 233 9.50 -10.10 -26.74
C GLU A 233 8.39 -9.17 -27.27
N GLN A 234 8.25 -7.98 -26.69
CA GLN A 234 7.13 -7.05 -26.98
C GLN A 234 7.57 -5.77 -27.71
N PHE A 235 8.80 -5.32 -27.48
CA PHE A 235 9.30 -4.01 -27.91
C PHE A 235 10.77 -4.06 -28.37
N ASP A 236 11.13 -3.11 -29.23
CA ASP A 236 12.51 -2.91 -29.64
C ASP A 236 13.37 -2.28 -28.53
N VAL A 237 14.68 -2.49 -28.61
CA VAL A 237 15.66 -1.95 -27.66
C VAL A 237 16.54 -0.92 -28.34
N ARG A 238 16.51 0.32 -27.83
CA ARG A 238 17.43 1.38 -28.23
C ARG A 238 18.65 1.47 -27.30
N ARG A 239 19.75 2.02 -27.80
CA ARG A 239 21.02 2.17 -27.07
C ARG A 239 21.09 3.45 -26.23
N ASP A 240 20.13 4.35 -26.39
CA ASP A 240 20.09 5.63 -25.69
C ASP A 240 19.99 5.42 -24.17
N ALA A 241 20.77 6.17 -23.38
CA ALA A 241 20.82 6.00 -21.94
C ALA A 241 19.48 6.31 -21.25
N GLU A 242 18.68 7.19 -21.85
CA GLU A 242 17.34 7.58 -21.38
C GLU A 242 16.27 6.53 -21.69
N HIS A 243 16.56 5.55 -22.55
CA HIS A 243 15.58 4.52 -22.90
C HIS A 243 15.25 3.67 -21.66
N VAL A 244 13.96 3.45 -21.39
CA VAL A 244 13.45 2.71 -20.21
C VAL A 244 14.19 1.38 -20.02
N TYR A 245 14.34 0.59 -21.09
CA TYR A 245 15.12 -0.66 -21.04
C TYR A 245 16.53 -0.47 -20.48
N GLN A 246 17.26 0.58 -20.88
CA GLN A 246 18.63 0.82 -20.44
C GLN A 246 18.68 1.31 -18.99
N GLN A 247 17.72 2.13 -18.56
CA GLN A 247 17.61 2.60 -17.18
C GLN A 247 17.35 1.44 -16.22
N VAL A 248 16.30 0.65 -16.48
CA VAL A 248 15.94 -0.52 -15.64
C VAL A 248 17.06 -1.56 -15.62
N SER A 249 17.74 -1.75 -16.75
CA SER A 249 18.90 -2.66 -16.83
C SER A 249 20.08 -2.24 -15.96
N LYS A 250 20.17 -0.95 -15.61
CA LYS A 250 21.18 -0.41 -14.68
C LYS A 250 20.68 -0.38 -13.22
N GLY A 251 19.47 -0.88 -12.96
CA GLY A 251 18.82 -0.82 -11.65
C GLY A 251 18.22 0.55 -11.32
N THR A 252 18.03 1.42 -12.31
CA THR A 252 17.37 2.72 -12.14
C THR A 252 15.91 2.60 -12.54
N LEU A 253 14.99 3.00 -11.66
CA LEU A 253 13.58 3.12 -11.99
C LEU A 253 13.34 4.49 -12.64
N PRO A 254 12.92 4.55 -13.92
CA PRO A 254 12.54 5.80 -14.55
C PRO A 254 11.24 6.33 -13.95
N ALA A 255 11.06 7.65 -13.99
CA ALA A 255 9.77 8.26 -13.66
C ALA A 255 8.66 7.77 -14.62
N GLY A 256 7.49 7.46 -14.08
CA GLY A 256 6.40 6.80 -14.82
C GLY A 256 6.69 5.33 -15.15
N GLY A 257 7.48 4.65 -14.31
CA GLY A 257 7.87 3.25 -14.49
C GLY A 257 6.84 2.22 -14.01
N GLU A 258 5.79 2.67 -13.31
CA GLU A 258 4.67 1.90 -12.75
C GLU A 258 3.67 1.38 -13.81
#